data_AF-A0A7W4EVH7-F1
#
_entry.id   AF-A0A7W4EVH7-F1
#
_cell.length_a   1.000
_cell.length_b   1.000
_cell.length_c   1.000
_cell.angle_alpha   90.00
_cell.angle_beta   90.00
_cell.angle_gamma   90.00
#
_symmetry.space_group_name_H-M   'P 1'
#
loop_
_entity.id
_entity.type
_entity.pdbx_description
1 polymer ?
#
loop_
_entity_poly.entity_id
_entity_poly.type
_entity_poly.pdbx_seq_one_letter_code
_entity_poly.pdbx_strand_id
1 'polypeptide(L)'
;RLIVLPHRSFVLGGFVFGFIRGLGFGGLIGRYKLSYDIWGSAVNVASRMESSSAPGRINISESTYFFVKEFFDCTPRGQMPIKNRGNVSMYFVEGIRPELSENGEKKLPNADFWLKLQVVRLGDVEDYAISLLEEKLPKNLYYHGVKHTLDVYTQVELLGVQEGVSTEDLLLLRTAALFHDAGHIVDYQTHEEMGVKMVYEVLPGFQYSKPQIDEVARLILATKMPVHPHDLLEKIMCDADLDYLGRVDYIPVAAKLYEELKERGLVGELADWVNMQIKFMENHQYYTATAQHMREANKQEQLRKLKAWRSEALGGSAKNLLG
;
A
#
# COMPACT_ATOMS: atom_id res chain seq x y z
N ARG A 1 -8.45 23.92 25.91
CA ARG A 1 -9.56 23.70 24.94
C ARG A 1 -9.31 22.36 24.28
N LEU A 2 -10.08 21.36 24.71
CA LEU A 2 -10.05 19.99 24.25
C LEU A 2 -10.36 19.88 22.76
N ILE A 3 -9.48 19.27 21.97
CA ILE A 3 -9.78 18.88 20.59
C ILE A 3 -9.69 17.36 20.53
N VAL A 4 -10.83 16.69 20.35
CA VAL A 4 -10.89 15.29 19.94
C VAL A 4 -10.78 15.29 18.43
N LEU A 5 -9.63 14.88 17.90
CA LEU A 5 -9.40 14.80 16.47
C LEU A 5 -10.03 13.50 15.93
N PRO A 6 -11.01 13.56 15.01
CA PRO A 6 -11.31 12.40 14.19
C PRO A 6 -10.09 12.09 13.30
N HIS A 7 -10.03 10.85 12.81
CA HIS A 7 -8.95 10.12 12.11
C HIS A 7 -8.01 10.83 11.10
N ARG A 8 -8.03 12.15 10.89
CA ARG A 8 -7.41 12.83 9.75
C ARG A 8 -6.73 14.20 9.98
N SER A 9 -6.37 14.65 11.18
CA SER A 9 -5.62 15.93 11.28
C SER A 9 -4.65 16.00 12.47
N PHE A 10 -3.41 16.38 12.18
CA PHE A 10 -2.40 16.83 13.16
C PHE A 10 -2.29 18.35 13.07
N VAL A 11 -2.34 19.07 14.19
CA VAL A 11 -1.95 20.49 14.27
C VAL A 11 -1.14 20.69 15.54
N LEU A 12 0.12 21.13 15.39
CA LEU A 12 0.99 21.54 16.49
C LEU A 12 0.87 23.06 16.70
N GLY A 13 0.38 23.45 17.86
CA GLY A 13 0.39 24.82 18.39
C GLY A 13 0.23 24.76 19.91
N GLY A 14 0.92 25.63 20.65
CA GLY A 14 1.18 25.55 22.10
C GLY A 14 -0.03 25.47 23.05
N PHE A 15 -0.74 24.35 23.03
CA PHE A 15 -1.85 24.01 23.90
C PHE A 15 -1.58 22.70 24.65
N VAL A 16 -2.19 22.54 25.83
CA VAL A 16 -2.21 21.29 26.59
C VAL A 16 -3.21 20.34 25.92
N PHE A 17 -2.71 19.25 25.32
CA PHE A 17 -3.54 18.23 24.69
C PHE A 17 -3.69 17.00 25.59
N GLY A 18 -4.92 16.47 25.67
CA GLY A 18 -5.23 15.17 26.25
C GLY A 18 -5.77 14.23 25.18
N PHE A 19 -5.08 13.13 24.88
CA PHE A 19 -5.50 12.15 23.88
C PHE A 19 -6.09 10.90 24.56
N ILE A 20 -7.34 10.55 24.20
CA ILE A 20 -7.98 9.26 24.53
C ILE A 20 -8.77 8.76 23.32
N ARG A 21 -8.70 7.45 23.06
CA ARG A 21 -9.53 6.77 22.07
C ARG A 21 -10.88 6.32 22.66
N GLY A 22 -12.00 6.62 21.98
CA GLY A 22 -13.35 6.12 22.26
C GLY A 22 -14.42 6.64 21.28
N LEU A 23 -15.56 5.93 21.14
CA LEU A 23 -16.71 6.34 20.32
C LEU A 23 -17.36 7.63 20.89
N GLY A 24 -17.69 8.59 20.02
CA GLY A 24 -18.43 9.82 20.36
C GLY A 24 -19.54 10.12 19.34
N PHE A 25 -20.61 10.74 19.80
CA PHE A 25 -21.73 11.22 18.98
C PHE A 25 -21.73 12.76 19.00
N GLY A 26 -21.96 13.41 17.85
CA GLY A 26 -22.02 14.86 17.71
C GLY A 26 -23.30 15.32 17.01
N GLY A 27 -23.83 16.48 17.39
CA GLY A 27 -25.05 17.07 16.81
C GLY A 27 -25.04 18.60 16.90
N LEU A 28 -25.78 19.25 16.00
CA LEU A 28 -25.87 20.71 15.86
C LEU A 28 -27.00 21.30 16.72
N ILE A 29 -26.70 22.28 17.57
CA ILE A 29 -27.70 23.06 18.31
C ILE A 29 -27.45 24.57 18.09
N GLY A 30 -28.49 25.30 17.69
CA GLY A 30 -28.54 26.76 17.66
C GLY A 30 -28.83 27.36 16.29
N ARG A 31 -29.92 28.13 16.16
CA ARG A 31 -30.36 28.72 14.88
C ARG A 31 -29.59 29.99 14.45
N TYR A 32 -28.77 30.59 15.31
CA TYR A 32 -28.02 31.83 14.98
C TYR A 32 -26.56 31.85 15.44
N LYS A 33 -26.07 30.76 16.04
CA LYS A 33 -24.65 30.52 16.31
C LYS A 33 -24.42 29.02 16.36
N LEU A 34 -23.78 28.49 15.32
CA LEU A 34 -23.46 27.07 15.21
C LEU A 34 -22.37 26.73 16.21
N SER A 35 -22.74 26.05 17.29
CA SER A 35 -21.81 25.50 18.28
C SER A 35 -21.74 23.99 18.04
N TYR A 36 -20.53 23.47 17.81
CA TYR A 36 -20.32 22.04 17.62
C TYR A 36 -19.99 21.42 18.97
N ASP A 37 -20.93 20.69 19.57
CA ASP A 37 -20.68 19.95 20.81
C ASP A 37 -20.43 18.47 20.52
N ILE A 38 -19.29 17.96 20.98
CA ILE A 38 -18.92 16.54 20.91
C ILE A 38 -19.17 15.93 22.29
N TRP A 39 -19.99 14.88 22.36
CA TRP A 39 -20.30 14.17 23.61
C TRP A 39 -19.80 12.72 23.53
N GLY A 40 -19.13 12.24 24.58
CA GLY A 40 -18.66 10.86 24.63
C GLY A 40 -17.79 10.55 25.84
N SER A 41 -17.60 9.26 26.13
CA SER A 41 -16.71 8.83 27.24
C SER A 41 -15.28 9.33 27.05
N ALA A 42 -14.79 9.39 25.80
CA ALA A 42 -13.49 9.97 25.46
C ALA A 42 -13.36 11.46 25.84
N VAL A 43 -14.43 12.25 25.66
CA VAL A 43 -14.47 13.69 26.02
C VAL A 43 -14.38 13.86 27.54
N ASN A 44 -15.09 13.03 28.30
CA ASN A 44 -15.05 13.05 29.77
C ASN A 44 -13.67 12.65 30.33
N VAL A 45 -12.99 11.68 29.70
CA VAL A 45 -11.62 11.32 30.10
C VAL A 45 -10.65 12.44 29.73
N ALA A 46 -10.81 13.06 28.55
CA ALA A 46 -9.87 14.06 28.06
C ALA A 46 -10.01 15.37 28.85
N SER A 47 -11.24 15.75 29.22
CA SER A 47 -11.51 16.87 30.13
C SER A 47 -10.86 16.68 31.51
N ARG A 48 -10.92 15.47 32.08
CA ARG A 48 -10.26 15.15 33.36
C ARG A 48 -8.74 15.09 33.24
N MET A 49 -8.23 14.67 32.09
CA MET A 49 -6.79 14.67 31.80
C MET A 49 -6.24 16.08 31.66
N GLU A 50 -6.98 17.01 31.04
CA GLU A 50 -6.63 18.43 30.95
C GLU A 50 -6.65 19.07 32.35
N SER A 51 -7.71 18.88 33.14
CA SER A 51 -7.86 19.48 34.48
C SER A 51 -6.79 19.01 35.48
N SER A 52 -6.21 17.84 35.22
CA SER A 52 -5.18 17.23 36.07
C SER A 52 -3.78 17.38 35.49
N SER A 53 -3.61 17.96 34.29
CA SER A 53 -2.30 18.14 33.67
C SER A 53 -1.52 19.31 34.29
N ALA A 54 -0.19 19.27 34.17
CA ALA A 54 0.63 20.43 34.48
C ALA A 54 0.54 21.42 33.30
N PRO A 55 0.49 22.75 33.55
CA PRO A 55 0.45 23.75 32.48
C PRO A 55 1.61 23.54 31.49
N GLY A 56 1.30 23.55 30.18
CA GLY A 56 2.28 23.43 29.11
C GLY A 56 2.78 22.02 28.79
N ARG A 57 2.26 20.95 29.45
CA ARG A 57 2.64 19.56 29.15
C ARG A 57 1.48 18.77 28.54
N ILE A 58 1.79 17.94 27.54
CA ILE A 58 0.83 17.03 26.90
C ILE A 58 0.71 15.77 27.75
N ASN A 59 -0.51 15.37 28.12
CA ASN A 59 -0.77 14.22 28.99
C ASN A 59 -1.54 13.16 28.19
N ILE A 60 -1.07 11.91 28.22
CA ILE A 60 -1.64 10.79 27.46
C ILE A 60 -1.90 9.58 28.36
N SER A 61 -2.91 8.77 28.03
CA SER A 61 -3.15 7.50 28.71
C SER A 61 -2.18 6.41 28.22
N GLU A 62 -2.04 5.35 29.00
CA GLU A 62 -1.26 4.16 28.62
C GLU A 62 -1.62 3.58 27.25
N SER A 63 -2.91 3.51 26.94
CA SER A 63 -3.37 3.06 25.63
C SER A 63 -2.84 3.92 24.49
N THR A 64 -2.81 5.24 24.66
CA THR A 64 -2.26 6.17 23.66
C THR A 64 -0.74 6.07 23.60
N TYR A 65 -0.07 5.93 24.75
CA TYR A 65 1.38 5.74 24.83
C TYR A 65 1.86 4.59 23.93
N PHE A 66 1.19 3.44 23.95
CA PHE A 66 1.57 2.30 23.09
C PHE A 66 1.55 2.59 21.58
N PHE A 67 0.69 3.51 21.12
CA PHE A 67 0.63 3.91 19.71
C PHE A 67 1.65 4.99 19.33
N VAL A 68 2.08 5.83 20.28
CA VAL A 68 2.89 7.02 19.98
C VAL A 68 4.34 6.94 20.47
N LYS A 69 4.68 5.97 21.34
CA LYS A 69 6.03 5.79 21.92
C LYS A 69 7.16 5.59 20.89
N GLU A 70 6.79 5.16 19.70
CA GLU A 70 7.71 4.98 18.57
C GLU A 70 8.10 6.31 17.90
N PHE A 71 7.33 7.38 18.16
CA PHE A 71 7.52 8.71 17.59
C PHE A 71 7.89 9.76 18.63
N PHE A 72 7.43 9.60 19.87
CA PHE A 72 7.56 10.59 20.93
C PHE A 72 8.22 10.02 22.19
N ASP A 73 9.10 10.82 22.79
CA ASP A 73 9.61 10.58 24.13
C ASP A 73 8.50 10.81 25.15
N CYS A 74 8.22 9.80 25.97
CA CYS A 74 7.17 9.86 26.98
C CYS A 74 7.72 9.49 28.35
N THR A 75 7.33 10.22 29.40
CA THR A 75 7.69 9.91 30.79
C THR A 75 6.47 9.48 31.60
N PRO A 76 6.56 8.42 32.42
CA PRO A 76 5.44 8.02 33.27
C PRO A 76 5.16 9.10 34.32
N ARG A 77 3.88 9.42 34.49
CA ARG A 77 3.38 10.44 35.44
C ARG A 77 2.73 9.82 36.69
N GLY A 78 2.47 8.52 36.68
CA GLY A 78 1.68 7.83 37.69
C GLY A 78 0.26 7.53 37.19
N GLN A 79 -0.62 7.13 38.10
CA GLN A 79 -1.98 6.69 37.74
C GLN A 79 -3.03 7.75 38.06
N MET A 80 -4.10 7.78 37.27
CA MET A 80 -5.25 8.64 37.51
C MET A 80 -6.54 7.82 37.56
N PRO A 81 -7.41 8.04 38.58
CA PRO A 81 -8.70 7.36 38.65
C PRO A 81 -9.65 7.89 37.58
N ILE A 82 -10.09 7.01 36.69
CA ILE A 82 -11.07 7.30 35.65
C ILE A 82 -12.38 6.58 35.97
N LYS A 83 -13.48 7.35 35.96
CA LYS A 83 -14.83 6.84 36.22
C LYS A 83 -15.13 5.68 35.26
N ASN A 84 -15.53 4.53 35.80
CA ASN A 84 -15.83 3.28 35.08
C ASN A 84 -14.64 2.57 34.40
N ARG A 85 -13.39 2.99 34.64
CA ARG A 85 -12.18 2.30 34.14
C ARG A 85 -11.09 2.04 35.20
N GLY A 86 -11.34 2.41 36.46
CA GLY A 86 -10.35 2.24 37.53
C GLY A 86 -9.16 3.19 37.38
N ASN A 87 -8.00 2.78 37.89
CA ASN A 87 -6.77 3.56 37.80
C ASN A 87 -6.07 3.28 36.47
N VAL A 88 -5.81 4.33 35.70
CA VAL A 88 -5.12 4.22 34.40
C VAL A 88 -3.76 4.90 34.51
N SER A 89 -2.72 4.22 34.04
CA SER A 89 -1.37 4.78 33.94
C SER A 89 -1.34 5.94 32.94
N MET A 90 -0.69 7.02 33.34
CA MET A 90 -0.60 8.26 32.59
C MET A 90 0.86 8.56 32.25
N TYR A 91 1.07 9.20 31.11
CA TYR A 91 2.37 9.58 30.61
C TYR A 91 2.34 11.03 30.15
N PHE A 92 3.44 11.74 30.31
CA PHE A 92 3.66 13.01 29.64
C PHE A 92 4.41 12.79 28.34
N VAL A 93 4.05 13.53 27.30
CA VAL A 93 4.86 13.63 26.08
C VAL A 93 5.85 14.77 26.26
N GLU A 94 7.15 14.46 26.21
CA GLU A 94 8.23 15.44 26.36
C GLU A 94 8.61 16.09 25.02
N GLY A 95 8.37 15.39 23.92
CA GLY A 95 8.66 15.86 22.57
C GLY A 95 8.84 14.69 21.61
N ILE A 96 9.17 15.01 20.36
CA ILE A 96 9.54 14.02 19.35
C ILE A 96 10.86 13.36 19.78
N ARG A 97 11.01 12.06 19.51
CA ARG A 97 12.29 11.36 19.78
C ARG A 97 13.44 12.08 19.07
N PRO A 98 14.62 12.25 19.71
CA PRO A 98 15.75 12.99 19.12
C PRO A 98 16.06 12.61 17.67
N GLU A 99 16.12 11.31 17.38
CA GLU A 99 16.42 10.73 16.07
C GLU A 99 15.34 11.02 15.00
N LEU A 100 14.12 11.39 15.43
CA LEU A 100 13.01 11.75 14.55
C LEU A 100 12.74 13.27 14.54
N SER A 101 13.63 14.07 15.12
CA SER A 101 13.46 15.52 15.23
C SER A 101 14.58 16.30 14.54
N GLU A 102 14.27 17.49 14.03
CA GLU A 102 15.27 18.38 13.45
C GLU A 102 16.34 18.72 14.51
N ASN A 103 17.60 18.46 14.17
CA ASN A 103 18.78 18.70 15.03
C ASN A 103 18.69 18.06 16.43
N GLY A 104 17.80 17.09 16.66
CA GLY A 104 17.59 16.50 17.98
C GLY A 104 16.83 17.39 18.98
N GLU A 105 16.20 18.48 18.53
CA GLU A 105 15.55 19.47 19.40
C GLU A 105 14.18 19.03 19.95
N LYS A 106 13.66 17.87 19.52
CA LYS A 106 12.38 17.29 19.95
C LYS A 106 11.13 18.10 19.64
N LYS A 107 11.24 19.17 18.85
CA LYS A 107 10.14 20.10 18.52
C LYS A 107 9.53 19.86 17.15
N LEU A 108 10.38 19.87 16.12
CA LEU A 108 9.96 19.73 14.72
C LEU A 108 10.37 18.35 14.20
N PRO A 109 9.50 17.67 13.44
CA PRO A 109 9.80 16.38 12.84
C PRO A 109 10.82 16.53 11.70
N ASN A 110 11.78 15.60 11.61
CA ASN A 110 12.70 15.49 10.47
C ASN A 110 12.12 14.57 9.37
N ALA A 111 12.90 14.31 8.32
CA ALA A 111 12.50 13.42 7.22
C ALA A 111 12.16 11.99 7.69
N ASP A 112 12.95 11.43 8.60
CA ASP A 112 12.73 10.07 9.12
C ASP A 112 11.41 9.92 9.87
N PHE A 113 10.97 10.97 10.58
CA PHE A 113 9.65 11.01 11.21
C PHE A 113 8.54 10.85 10.17
N TRP A 114 8.62 11.61 9.08
CA TRP A 114 7.62 11.62 8.03
C TRP A 114 7.61 10.29 7.28
N LEU A 115 8.78 9.75 6.94
CA LEU A 115 8.90 8.44 6.33
C LEU A 115 8.32 7.35 7.23
N LYS A 116 8.66 7.34 8.53
CA LYS A 116 8.10 6.38 9.49
C LYS A 116 6.59 6.50 9.60
N LEU A 117 6.04 7.73 9.56
CA LEU A 117 4.60 7.96 9.57
C LEU A 117 3.95 7.45 8.28
N GLN A 118 4.55 7.68 7.12
CA GLN A 118 4.04 7.17 5.83
C GLN A 118 4.02 5.64 5.79
N VAL A 119 5.07 4.97 6.28
CA VAL A 119 5.11 3.51 6.39
C VAL A 119 3.97 2.98 7.27
N VAL A 120 3.69 3.63 8.40
CA VAL A 120 2.54 3.25 9.25
C VAL A 120 1.21 3.46 8.51
N ARG A 121 1.11 4.51 7.69
CA ARG A 121 -0.10 4.85 6.93
C ARG A 121 -0.22 4.11 5.60
N LEU A 122 0.78 3.31 5.22
CA LEU A 122 0.70 2.48 4.02
C LEU A 122 -0.52 1.55 4.07
N GLY A 123 -0.87 1.03 5.25
CA GLY A 123 -2.11 0.27 5.44
C GLY A 123 -3.38 1.04 5.07
N ASP A 124 -3.44 2.36 5.32
CA ASP A 124 -4.60 3.17 4.88
C ASP A 124 -4.66 3.28 3.34
N VAL A 125 -3.51 3.24 2.65
CA VAL A 125 -3.41 3.25 1.19
C VAL A 125 -3.76 1.89 0.61
N GLU A 126 -3.29 0.80 1.23
CA GLU A 126 -3.67 -0.58 0.91
C GLU A 126 -5.19 -0.74 0.97
N ASP A 127 -5.80 -0.39 2.11
CA ASP A 127 -7.25 -0.50 2.30
C ASP A 127 -8.03 0.29 1.25
N TYR A 128 -7.58 1.51 0.94
CA TYR A 128 -8.19 2.34 -0.09
C TYR A 128 -8.09 1.70 -1.49
N ALA A 129 -6.88 1.29 -1.89
CA ALA A 129 -6.63 0.74 -3.22
C ALA A 129 -7.38 -0.58 -3.42
N ILE A 130 -7.34 -1.48 -2.44
CA ILE A 130 -8.02 -2.77 -2.52
C ILE A 130 -9.55 -2.58 -2.56
N SER A 131 -10.11 -1.73 -1.70
CA SER A 131 -11.55 -1.42 -1.73
C SER A 131 -11.97 -0.83 -3.08
N LEU A 132 -11.15 0.06 -3.64
CA LEU A 132 -11.40 0.65 -4.95
C LEU A 132 -11.44 -0.40 -6.06
N LEU A 133 -10.48 -1.33 -6.07
CA LEU A 133 -10.42 -2.42 -7.05
C LEU A 133 -11.60 -3.38 -6.90
N GLU A 134 -11.94 -3.78 -5.68
CA GLU A 134 -13.09 -4.65 -5.40
C GLU A 134 -14.43 -4.05 -5.86
N GLU A 135 -14.60 -2.74 -5.69
CA GLU A 135 -15.83 -2.04 -6.04
C GLU A 135 -15.94 -1.68 -7.52
N LYS A 136 -14.84 -1.35 -8.18
CA LYS A 136 -14.85 -0.66 -9.47
C LYS A 136 -14.30 -1.47 -10.63
N LEU A 137 -13.53 -2.55 -10.40
CA LEU A 137 -13.00 -3.33 -11.52
C LEU A 137 -14.13 -4.00 -12.32
N PRO A 138 -14.03 -4.00 -13.66
CA PRO A 138 -14.91 -4.81 -14.50
C PRO A 138 -14.85 -6.29 -14.13
N LYS A 139 -16.03 -6.93 -14.00
CA LYS A 139 -16.15 -8.35 -13.61
C LYS A 139 -15.57 -9.33 -14.64
N ASN A 140 -15.29 -8.86 -15.85
CA ASN A 140 -14.70 -9.64 -16.93
C ASN A 140 -13.17 -9.49 -17.02
N LEU A 141 -12.53 -8.97 -15.96
CA LEU A 141 -11.09 -9.07 -15.74
C LEU A 141 -10.81 -10.30 -14.87
N TYR A 142 -10.41 -11.39 -15.50
CA TYR A 142 -10.17 -12.66 -14.81
C TYR A 142 -8.75 -12.77 -14.26
N TYR A 143 -7.80 -12.02 -14.84
CA TYR A 143 -6.39 -11.96 -14.43
C TYR A 143 -6.07 -10.65 -13.70
N HIS A 144 -6.32 -9.49 -14.33
CA HIS A 144 -5.96 -8.17 -13.81
C HIS A 144 -6.96 -7.71 -12.74
N GLY A 145 -6.91 -8.37 -11.57
CA GLY A 145 -7.79 -8.11 -10.44
C GLY A 145 -7.06 -8.10 -9.10
N VAL A 146 -7.82 -7.95 -8.01
CA VAL A 146 -7.30 -7.81 -6.64
C VAL A 146 -6.24 -8.87 -6.27
N LYS A 147 -6.46 -10.13 -6.66
CA LYS A 147 -5.48 -11.20 -6.42
C LYS A 147 -4.14 -10.91 -7.10
N HIS A 148 -4.15 -10.49 -8.36
CA HIS A 148 -2.93 -10.17 -9.09
C HIS A 148 -2.23 -8.96 -8.47
N THR A 149 -2.96 -7.89 -8.13
CA THR A 149 -2.41 -6.74 -7.40
C THR A 149 -1.71 -7.16 -6.10
N LEU A 150 -2.33 -8.02 -5.29
CA LEU A 150 -1.72 -8.52 -4.06
C LEU A 150 -0.51 -9.44 -4.31
N ASP A 151 -0.55 -10.25 -5.37
CA ASP A 151 0.58 -11.08 -5.79
C ASP A 151 1.78 -10.17 -6.15
N VAL A 152 1.58 -9.15 -7.00
CA VAL A 152 2.63 -8.17 -7.38
C VAL A 152 3.13 -7.41 -6.16
N TYR A 153 2.23 -6.91 -5.31
CA TYR A 153 2.57 -6.22 -4.06
C TYR A 153 3.49 -7.05 -3.17
N THR A 154 3.16 -8.33 -2.99
CA THR A 154 3.97 -9.25 -2.18
C THR A 154 5.34 -9.52 -2.81
N GLN A 155 5.40 -9.67 -4.14
CA GLN A 155 6.68 -9.89 -4.82
C GLN A 155 7.56 -8.66 -4.82
N VAL A 156 6.99 -7.46 -4.99
CA VAL A 156 7.71 -6.21 -4.85
C VAL A 156 8.35 -6.09 -3.46
N GLU A 157 7.61 -6.44 -2.40
CA GLU A 157 8.15 -6.43 -1.04
C GLU A 157 9.32 -7.42 -0.90
N LEU A 158 9.16 -8.65 -1.38
CA LEU A 158 10.19 -9.68 -1.32
C LEU A 158 11.45 -9.27 -2.08
N LEU A 159 11.29 -8.87 -3.34
CA LEU A 159 12.40 -8.50 -4.22
C LEU A 159 13.10 -7.24 -3.69
N GLY A 160 12.35 -6.22 -3.28
CA GLY A 160 12.92 -4.99 -2.71
C GLY A 160 13.79 -5.26 -1.49
N VAL A 161 13.32 -6.11 -0.56
CA VAL A 161 14.10 -6.49 0.62
C VAL A 161 15.36 -7.27 0.25
N GLN A 162 15.30 -8.21 -0.70
CA GLN A 162 16.45 -9.02 -1.10
C GLN A 162 17.48 -8.22 -1.91
N GLU A 163 17.03 -7.28 -2.73
CA GLU A 163 17.90 -6.38 -3.50
C GLU A 163 18.43 -5.21 -2.64
N GLY A 164 17.98 -5.07 -1.39
CA GLY A 164 18.51 -4.11 -0.43
C GLY A 164 18.10 -2.66 -0.69
N VAL A 165 16.90 -2.43 -1.23
CA VAL A 165 16.38 -1.07 -1.45
C VAL A 165 16.10 -0.36 -0.13
N SER A 166 16.08 0.98 -0.14
CA SER A 166 15.83 1.75 1.08
C SER A 166 14.38 1.60 1.56
N THR A 167 14.10 1.98 2.82
CA THR A 167 12.73 1.99 3.36
C THR A 167 11.80 2.90 2.55
N GLU A 168 12.31 4.04 2.06
CA GLU A 168 11.52 4.94 1.21
C GLU A 168 11.26 4.30 -0.15
N ASP A 169 12.28 3.74 -0.80
CA ASP A 169 12.08 3.07 -2.10
C ASP A 169 11.09 1.91 -1.99
N LEU A 170 11.17 1.11 -0.92
CA LEU A 170 10.24 0.02 -0.67
C LEU A 170 8.80 0.51 -0.46
N LEU A 171 8.62 1.65 0.23
CA LEU A 171 7.32 2.30 0.37
C LEU A 171 6.75 2.72 -1.00
N LEU A 172 7.57 3.34 -1.85
CA LEU A 172 7.16 3.81 -3.18
C LEU A 172 6.84 2.64 -4.11
N LEU A 173 7.68 1.61 -4.10
CA LEU A 173 7.48 0.35 -4.82
C LEU A 173 6.17 -0.34 -4.45
N ARG A 174 5.92 -0.53 -3.15
CA ARG A 174 4.66 -1.11 -2.64
C ARG A 174 3.46 -0.26 -3.05
N THR A 175 3.59 1.06 -2.98
CA THR A 175 2.53 1.97 -3.43
C THR A 175 2.28 1.84 -4.93
N ALA A 176 3.32 1.80 -5.77
CA ALA A 176 3.17 1.59 -7.21
C ALA A 176 2.47 0.26 -7.52
N ALA A 177 2.83 -0.82 -6.82
CA ALA A 177 2.19 -2.13 -6.98
C ALA A 177 0.69 -2.12 -6.67
N LEU A 178 0.21 -1.29 -5.74
CA LEU A 178 -1.23 -1.16 -5.47
C LEU A 178 -2.02 -0.51 -6.62
N PHE A 179 -1.36 0.30 -7.45
CA PHE A 179 -2.01 1.11 -8.47
C PHE A 179 -1.62 0.77 -9.91
N HIS A 180 -0.64 -0.11 -10.14
CA HIS A 180 -0.12 -0.40 -11.49
C HIS A 180 -1.23 -0.77 -12.49
N ASP A 181 -2.15 -1.62 -12.04
CA ASP A 181 -3.31 -2.07 -12.81
C ASP A 181 -4.61 -1.33 -12.51
N ALA A 182 -4.61 -0.39 -11.57
CA ALA A 182 -5.84 0.27 -11.13
C ALA A 182 -6.54 1.05 -12.25
N GLY A 183 -5.79 1.47 -13.27
CA GLY A 183 -6.34 2.15 -14.43
C GLY A 183 -7.29 1.29 -15.28
N HIS A 184 -7.31 -0.04 -15.12
CA HIS A 184 -8.30 -0.92 -15.74
C HIS A 184 -9.74 -0.63 -15.31
N ILE A 185 -9.94 0.11 -14.21
CA ILE A 185 -11.24 0.69 -13.83
C ILE A 185 -11.76 1.65 -14.91
N VAL A 186 -10.86 2.35 -15.60
CA VAL A 186 -11.18 3.43 -16.54
C VAL A 186 -11.04 2.96 -17.99
N ASP A 187 -9.90 2.37 -18.33
CA ASP A 187 -9.60 1.95 -19.70
C ASP A 187 -8.68 0.72 -19.70
N TYR A 188 -8.87 -0.17 -20.67
CA TYR A 188 -8.08 -1.40 -20.75
C TYR A 188 -6.71 -1.18 -21.41
N GLN A 189 -6.63 -0.35 -22.46
CA GLN A 189 -5.44 -0.22 -23.30
C GLN A 189 -4.41 0.76 -22.75
N THR A 190 -4.87 1.75 -21.98
CA THR A 190 -4.07 2.84 -21.42
C THR A 190 -4.11 2.81 -19.89
N HIS A 191 -4.22 1.61 -19.31
CA HIS A 191 -4.44 1.43 -17.88
C HIS A 191 -3.26 1.94 -17.07
N GLU A 192 -2.02 1.87 -17.55
CA GLU A 192 -0.87 2.43 -16.86
C GLU A 192 -0.98 3.96 -16.78
N GLU A 193 -1.33 4.64 -17.89
CA GLU A 193 -1.55 6.08 -17.88
C GLU A 193 -2.74 6.51 -17.01
N MET A 194 -3.79 5.68 -16.95
CA MET A 194 -4.92 5.94 -16.05
C MET A 194 -4.53 5.72 -14.59
N GLY A 195 -3.76 4.68 -14.28
CA GLY A 195 -3.20 4.42 -12.95
C GLY A 195 -2.32 5.58 -12.47
N VAL A 196 -1.48 6.14 -13.36
CA VAL A 196 -0.72 7.36 -13.10
C VAL A 196 -1.64 8.53 -12.72
N LYS A 197 -2.70 8.78 -13.49
CA LYS A 197 -3.64 9.87 -13.15
C LYS A 197 -4.28 9.66 -11.78
N MET A 198 -4.63 8.42 -11.45
CA MET A 198 -5.22 8.08 -10.16
C MET A 198 -4.26 8.38 -9.01
N VAL A 199 -2.98 8.02 -9.12
CA VAL A 199 -2.02 8.30 -8.02
C VAL A 199 -1.79 9.80 -7.80
N TYR A 200 -1.80 10.61 -8.87
CA TYR A 200 -1.73 12.08 -8.72
C TYR A 200 -2.95 12.68 -8.02
N GLU A 201 -4.12 12.06 -8.14
CA GLU A 201 -5.34 12.50 -7.45
C GLU A 201 -5.37 12.02 -5.99
N VAL A 202 -4.98 10.77 -5.75
CA VAL A 202 -5.20 10.07 -4.49
C VAL A 202 -4.08 10.32 -3.47
N LEU A 203 -2.83 10.17 -3.88
CA LEU A 203 -1.68 10.15 -2.96
C LEU A 203 -1.41 11.47 -2.21
N PRO A 204 -1.76 12.68 -2.72
CA PRO A 204 -1.69 13.89 -1.91
C PRO A 204 -2.53 13.81 -0.63
N GLY A 205 -3.67 13.10 -0.68
CA GLY A 205 -4.53 12.85 0.48
C GLY A 205 -3.88 11.99 1.57
N PHE A 206 -2.84 11.23 1.20
CA PHE A 206 -2.03 10.39 2.08
C PHE A 206 -0.67 11.01 2.43
N GLN A 207 -0.48 12.31 2.14
CA GLN A 207 0.73 13.07 2.45
C GLN A 207 1.98 12.62 1.69
N TYR A 208 1.83 12.02 0.51
CA TYR A 208 2.95 11.84 -0.40
C TYR A 208 3.37 13.19 -0.97
N SER A 209 4.67 13.44 -1.00
CA SER A 209 5.22 14.62 -1.66
C SER A 209 5.15 14.48 -3.18
N LYS A 210 5.20 15.59 -3.92
CA LYS A 210 5.21 15.54 -5.39
C LYS A 210 6.35 14.65 -5.94
N PRO A 211 7.61 14.75 -5.48
CA PRO A 211 8.67 13.84 -5.94
C PRO A 211 8.36 12.36 -5.71
N GLN A 212 7.77 12.01 -4.56
CA GLN A 212 7.36 10.62 -4.29
C GLN A 212 6.25 10.17 -5.24
N ILE A 213 5.27 11.03 -5.55
CA ILE A 213 4.19 10.72 -6.51
C ILE A 213 4.75 10.57 -7.93
N ASP A 214 5.65 11.46 -8.33
CA ASP A 214 6.32 11.39 -9.64
C ASP A 214 7.07 10.05 -9.79
N GLU A 215 7.71 9.59 -8.71
CA GLU A 215 8.43 8.31 -8.68
C GLU A 215 7.47 7.11 -8.73
N VAL A 216 6.40 7.10 -7.93
CA VAL A 216 5.35 6.07 -8.01
C VAL A 216 4.76 5.99 -9.42
N ALA A 217 4.48 7.14 -10.04
CA ALA A 217 3.98 7.20 -11.41
C ALA A 217 4.97 6.62 -12.42
N ARG A 218 6.27 6.90 -12.26
CA ARG A 218 7.33 6.33 -13.11
C ARG A 218 7.38 4.80 -12.99
N LEU A 219 7.29 4.27 -11.76
CA LEU A 219 7.29 2.83 -11.51
C LEU A 219 6.07 2.14 -12.14
N ILE A 220 4.88 2.75 -12.08
CA ILE A 220 3.69 2.26 -12.77
C ILE A 220 3.91 2.24 -14.29
N LEU A 221 4.46 3.30 -14.87
CA LEU A 221 4.71 3.35 -16.32
C LEU A 221 5.77 2.34 -16.79
N ALA A 222 6.65 1.88 -15.89
CA ALA A 222 7.67 0.89 -16.23
C ALA A 222 7.08 -0.49 -16.54
N THR A 223 5.87 -0.81 -16.08
CA THR A 223 5.19 -2.10 -16.38
C THR A 223 4.60 -2.13 -17.79
N LYS A 224 4.54 -0.99 -18.48
CA LYS A 224 3.99 -0.91 -19.83
C LYS A 224 4.79 -1.75 -20.83
N MET A 225 4.11 -2.65 -21.53
CA MET A 225 4.76 -3.53 -22.51
C MET A 225 5.09 -2.80 -23.84
N PRO A 226 6.27 -3.07 -24.46
CA PRO A 226 7.36 -3.89 -23.94
C PRO A 226 8.16 -3.19 -22.84
N VAL A 227 8.48 -3.93 -21.78
CA VAL A 227 9.22 -3.38 -20.63
C VAL A 227 10.70 -3.16 -20.94
N HIS A 228 11.23 -2.03 -20.48
CA HIS A 228 12.64 -1.66 -20.59
C HIS A 228 13.12 -0.94 -19.31
N PRO A 229 13.33 -1.66 -18.20
CA PRO A 229 13.64 -1.03 -16.92
C PRO A 229 15.06 -0.43 -16.91
N HIS A 230 15.18 0.80 -16.39
CA HIS A 230 16.39 1.62 -16.43
C HIS A 230 17.21 1.54 -15.13
N ASP A 231 16.55 1.33 -13.99
CA ASP A 231 17.18 1.27 -12.68
C ASP A 231 16.68 0.06 -11.86
N LEU A 232 17.16 -0.06 -10.63
CA LEU A 232 16.81 -1.18 -9.77
C LEU A 232 15.31 -1.24 -9.43
N LEU A 233 14.66 -0.09 -9.22
CA LEU A 233 13.26 -0.07 -8.80
C LEU A 233 12.33 -0.48 -9.95
N GLU A 234 12.60 0.01 -11.17
CA GLU A 234 11.86 -0.46 -12.35
C GLU A 234 12.08 -1.95 -12.61
N LYS A 235 13.31 -2.46 -12.40
CA LYS A 235 13.59 -3.90 -12.52
C LYS A 235 12.77 -4.72 -11.53
N ILE A 236 12.68 -4.28 -10.27
CA ILE A 236 11.86 -4.93 -9.25
C ILE A 236 10.40 -4.92 -9.65
N MET A 237 9.88 -3.79 -10.11
CA MET A 237 8.49 -3.65 -10.50
C MET A 237 8.13 -4.58 -11.67
N CYS A 238 8.94 -4.58 -12.74
CA CYS A 238 8.73 -5.45 -13.89
C CYS A 238 8.87 -6.94 -13.56
N ASP A 239 9.84 -7.31 -12.72
CA ASP A 239 10.02 -8.69 -12.29
C ASP A 239 8.86 -9.19 -11.41
N ALA A 240 8.34 -8.32 -10.53
CA ALA A 240 7.22 -8.65 -9.67
C ALA A 240 5.92 -8.84 -10.46
N ASP A 241 5.68 -7.97 -11.44
CA ASP A 241 4.51 -8.02 -12.32
C ASP A 241 4.45 -9.34 -13.12
N LEU A 242 5.60 -9.76 -13.66
CA LEU A 242 5.73 -10.98 -14.47
C LEU A 242 6.23 -12.21 -13.69
N ASP A 243 6.22 -12.17 -12.35
CA ASP A 243 6.72 -13.25 -11.48
C ASP A 243 6.04 -14.61 -11.76
N TYR A 244 4.77 -14.58 -12.17
CA TYR A 244 3.97 -15.77 -12.43
C TYR A 244 4.56 -16.70 -13.52
N LEU A 245 5.38 -16.16 -14.42
CA LEU A 245 6.01 -16.93 -15.49
C LEU A 245 6.93 -18.04 -14.95
N GLY A 246 7.52 -17.84 -13.76
CA GLY A 246 8.37 -18.82 -13.08
C GLY A 246 7.72 -19.49 -11.88
N ARG A 247 6.43 -19.24 -11.62
CA ARG A 247 5.70 -19.83 -10.49
C ARG A 247 5.19 -21.22 -10.82
N VAL A 248 4.92 -21.98 -9.75
CA VAL A 248 4.36 -23.35 -9.85
C VAL A 248 2.91 -23.35 -10.34
N ASP A 249 2.16 -22.28 -10.07
CA ASP A 249 0.78 -22.08 -10.50
C ASP A 249 0.68 -21.30 -11.82
N TYR A 250 1.74 -21.32 -12.64
CA TYR A 250 1.76 -20.70 -13.97
C TYR A 250 0.53 -21.06 -14.81
N ILE A 251 0.18 -22.36 -14.91
CA ILE A 251 -0.93 -22.83 -15.76
C ILE A 251 -2.28 -22.20 -15.38
N PRO A 252 -2.78 -22.29 -14.13
CA PRO A 252 -4.05 -21.69 -13.77
C PRO A 252 -4.04 -20.15 -13.86
N VAL A 253 -2.90 -19.49 -13.63
CA VAL A 253 -2.77 -18.03 -13.81
C VAL A 253 -2.83 -17.65 -15.30
N ALA A 254 -2.08 -18.36 -16.15
CA ALA A 254 -2.10 -18.19 -17.59
C ALA A 254 -3.49 -18.48 -18.20
N ALA A 255 -4.22 -19.46 -17.65
CA ALA A 255 -5.59 -19.76 -18.07
C ALA A 255 -6.54 -18.57 -17.86
N LYS A 256 -6.41 -17.86 -16.73
CA LYS A 256 -7.20 -16.66 -16.45
C LYS A 256 -6.88 -15.53 -17.41
N LEU A 257 -5.58 -15.32 -17.72
CA LEU A 257 -5.17 -14.32 -18.69
C LEU A 257 -5.68 -14.66 -20.09
N TYR A 258 -5.63 -15.93 -20.48
CA TYR A 258 -6.24 -16.39 -21.73
C TYR A 258 -7.74 -16.10 -21.79
N GLU A 259 -8.49 -16.44 -20.74
CA GLU A 259 -9.93 -16.19 -20.67
C GLU A 259 -10.25 -14.70 -20.82
N GLU A 260 -9.48 -13.84 -20.15
CA GLU A 260 -9.66 -12.39 -20.21
C GLU A 260 -9.39 -11.81 -21.59
N LEU A 261 -8.28 -12.23 -22.21
CA LEU A 261 -7.93 -11.78 -23.56
C LEU A 261 -8.91 -12.34 -24.60
N LYS A 262 -9.44 -13.55 -24.41
CA LYS A 262 -10.42 -14.17 -25.30
C LYS A 262 -11.75 -13.43 -25.25
N GLU A 263 -12.22 -13.07 -24.06
CA GLU A 263 -13.41 -12.22 -23.84
C GLU A 263 -13.30 -10.89 -24.61
N ARG A 264 -12.07 -10.40 -24.83
CA ARG A 264 -11.77 -9.14 -25.52
C ARG A 264 -11.45 -9.29 -27.01
N GLY A 265 -11.44 -10.52 -27.53
CA GLY A 265 -11.04 -10.79 -28.92
C GLY A 265 -9.58 -10.48 -29.22
N LEU A 266 -8.72 -10.42 -28.19
CA LEU A 266 -7.28 -10.15 -28.30
C LEU A 266 -6.46 -11.42 -28.56
N VAL A 267 -7.07 -12.59 -28.40
CA VAL A 267 -6.46 -13.89 -28.70
C VAL A 267 -7.51 -14.81 -29.33
N GLY A 268 -7.05 -15.67 -30.24
CA GLY A 268 -7.87 -16.69 -30.90
C GLY A 268 -8.03 -17.95 -30.04
N GLU A 269 -7.77 -19.09 -30.65
CA GLU A 269 -7.91 -20.39 -29.99
C GLU A 269 -6.69 -20.74 -29.13
N LEU A 270 -6.77 -21.85 -28.41
CA LEU A 270 -5.72 -22.28 -27.49
C LEU A 270 -4.34 -22.39 -28.17
N ALA A 271 -4.30 -22.78 -29.44
CA ALA A 271 -3.05 -22.84 -30.21
C ALA A 271 -2.43 -21.45 -30.43
N ASP A 272 -3.25 -20.42 -30.71
CA ASP A 272 -2.80 -19.03 -30.86
C ASP A 272 -2.28 -18.50 -29.52
N TRP A 273 -2.99 -18.79 -28.43
CA TRP A 273 -2.56 -18.46 -27.07
C TRP A 273 -1.20 -19.05 -26.73
N VAL A 274 -1.01 -20.36 -26.96
CA VAL A 274 0.26 -21.04 -26.64
C VAL A 274 1.40 -20.47 -27.49
N ASN A 275 1.16 -20.18 -28.78
CA ASN A 275 2.17 -19.53 -29.62
C ASN A 275 2.54 -18.13 -29.12
N MET A 276 1.54 -17.35 -28.67
CA MET A 276 1.75 -16.04 -28.07
C MET A 276 2.57 -16.13 -26.77
N GLN A 277 2.24 -17.08 -25.88
CA GLN A 277 2.99 -17.31 -24.64
C GLN A 277 4.43 -17.76 -24.90
N ILE A 278 4.66 -18.67 -25.85
CA ILE A 278 6.02 -19.09 -26.24
C ILE A 278 6.82 -17.88 -26.70
N LYS A 279 6.27 -17.07 -27.62
CA LYS A 279 6.94 -15.87 -28.13
C LYS A 279 7.20 -14.86 -27.02
N PHE A 280 6.25 -14.65 -26.13
CA PHE A 280 6.38 -13.75 -24.99
C PHE A 280 7.53 -14.18 -24.08
N MET A 281 7.53 -15.44 -23.64
CA MET A 281 8.56 -15.98 -22.74
C MET A 281 9.95 -16.04 -23.38
N GLU A 282 10.05 -16.23 -24.70
CA GLU A 282 11.31 -16.18 -25.44
C GLU A 282 11.92 -14.77 -25.50
N ASN A 283 11.09 -13.72 -25.48
CA ASN A 283 11.54 -12.33 -25.48
C ASN A 283 11.61 -11.72 -24.07
N HIS A 284 11.23 -12.47 -23.04
CA HIS A 284 11.21 -12.02 -21.65
C HIS A 284 12.44 -12.55 -20.88
N GLN A 285 13.00 -11.71 -20.02
CA GLN A 285 14.01 -12.07 -19.02
C GLN A 285 13.70 -11.42 -17.67
N TYR A 286 14.09 -12.07 -16.58
CA TYR A 286 14.10 -11.41 -15.27
C TYR A 286 15.34 -10.51 -15.15
N TYR A 287 15.21 -9.38 -14.46
CA TYR A 287 16.22 -8.33 -14.45
C TYR A 287 17.02 -8.24 -13.16
N THR A 288 16.39 -8.49 -12.02
CA THR A 288 17.02 -8.54 -10.69
C THR A 288 17.75 -9.87 -10.48
N ALA A 289 18.81 -9.85 -9.68
CA ALA A 289 19.56 -11.08 -9.37
C ALA A 289 18.67 -12.07 -8.62
N THR A 290 17.82 -11.56 -7.72
CA THR A 290 16.87 -12.35 -6.95
C THR A 290 15.82 -13.03 -7.83
N ALA A 291 15.16 -12.31 -8.73
CA ALA A 291 14.15 -12.92 -9.61
C ALA A 291 14.76 -13.92 -10.58
N GLN A 292 15.94 -13.63 -11.13
CA GLN A 292 16.68 -14.59 -11.96
C GLN A 292 16.93 -15.91 -11.22
N HIS A 293 17.43 -15.83 -9.99
CA HIS A 293 17.68 -17.01 -9.16
C HIS A 293 16.39 -17.77 -8.81
N MET A 294 15.31 -17.06 -8.48
CA MET A 294 14.06 -17.66 -8.02
C MET A 294 13.19 -18.23 -9.14
N ARG A 295 13.27 -17.68 -10.36
CA ARG A 295 12.23 -17.88 -11.38
C ARG A 295 12.74 -18.33 -12.73
N GLU A 296 13.98 -18.04 -13.11
CA GLU A 296 14.44 -18.28 -14.48
C GLU A 296 14.41 -19.76 -14.86
N ALA A 297 14.91 -20.65 -13.99
CA ALA A 297 14.91 -22.09 -14.24
C ALA A 297 13.49 -22.64 -14.44
N ASN A 298 12.54 -22.21 -13.61
CA ASN A 298 11.15 -22.61 -13.71
C ASN A 298 10.47 -22.02 -14.96
N LYS A 299 10.77 -20.77 -15.32
CA LYS A 299 10.28 -20.15 -16.56
C LYS A 299 10.71 -20.96 -17.78
N GLN A 300 11.97 -21.38 -17.83
CA GLN A 300 12.50 -22.23 -18.92
C GLN A 300 11.82 -23.60 -18.95
N GLU A 301 11.50 -24.18 -17.78
CA GLU A 301 10.72 -25.41 -17.69
C GLU A 301 9.33 -25.27 -18.31
N GLN A 302 8.61 -24.20 -17.96
CA GLN A 302 7.29 -23.92 -18.53
C GLN A 302 7.37 -23.72 -20.04
N LEU A 303 8.36 -22.95 -20.52
CA LEU A 303 8.58 -22.74 -21.95
C LEU A 303 8.80 -24.06 -22.69
N ARG A 304 9.57 -24.98 -22.11
CA ARG A 304 9.78 -26.31 -22.69
C ARG A 304 8.48 -27.12 -22.76
N LYS A 305 7.65 -27.08 -21.71
CA LYS A 305 6.33 -27.76 -21.70
C LYS A 305 5.39 -27.20 -22.78
N LEU A 306 5.34 -25.88 -22.93
CA LEU A 306 4.52 -25.24 -23.98
C LEU A 306 5.00 -25.64 -25.39
N LYS A 307 6.32 -25.64 -25.62
CA LYS A 307 6.90 -26.08 -26.90
C LYS A 307 6.61 -27.56 -27.20
N ALA A 308 6.69 -28.42 -26.19
CA ALA A 308 6.35 -29.83 -26.33
C ALA A 308 4.87 -30.03 -26.69
N TRP A 309 3.98 -29.36 -25.96
CA TRP A 309 2.54 -29.40 -26.25
C TRP A 309 2.22 -28.91 -27.66
N ARG A 310 2.83 -27.80 -28.10
CA ARG A 310 2.64 -27.29 -29.47
C ARG A 310 3.01 -28.34 -30.52
N SER A 311 4.11 -29.06 -30.32
CA SER A 311 4.54 -30.13 -31.22
C SER A 311 3.54 -31.30 -31.23
N GLU A 312 3.00 -31.69 -30.08
CA GLU A 312 1.98 -32.75 -29.96
C GLU A 312 0.63 -32.34 -30.58
N ALA A 313 0.26 -31.07 -30.47
CA ALA A 313 -0.97 -30.52 -31.03
C ALA A 313 -0.92 -30.51 -32.57
N LEU A 314 0.23 -30.16 -33.14
CA LEU A 314 0.48 -30.27 -34.58
C LEU A 314 0.50 -31.73 -35.07
N GLY A 315 0.82 -32.69 -34.20
CA GLY A 315 0.75 -34.13 -34.45
C GLY A 315 -0.61 -34.79 -34.18
N GLY A 316 -1.64 -34.01 -33.78
CA GLY A 316 -3.01 -34.49 -33.58
C GLY A 316 -3.25 -35.29 -32.29
N SER A 317 -2.35 -35.22 -31.28
CA SER A 317 -2.42 -36.04 -30.05
C SER A 317 -2.42 -35.25 -28.73
N ALA A 318 -2.48 -33.91 -28.79
CA ALA A 318 -2.39 -33.09 -27.58
C ALA A 318 -3.59 -33.24 -26.63
N LYS A 319 -3.30 -33.40 -25.34
CA LYS A 319 -4.30 -33.31 -24.25
C LYS A 319 -4.59 -31.85 -23.88
N ASN A 320 -5.66 -31.63 -23.12
CA ASN A 320 -6.04 -30.31 -22.63
C ASN A 320 -4.93 -29.74 -21.72
N LEU A 321 -4.34 -28.59 -22.08
CA LEU A 321 -3.23 -27.97 -21.34
C LEU A 321 -3.71 -27.14 -20.14
N LEU A 322 -4.97 -26.70 -20.18
CA LEU A 322 -5.58 -25.81 -19.19
C LEU A 322 -6.66 -26.50 -18.33
N GLY A 323 -6.83 -27.82 -18.48
CA GLY A 323 -7.83 -28.62 -17.79
C GLY A 323 -7.20 -29.62 -16.83
#